data_AF-A0A7V1BWY0-F1
#
_entry.id   AF-A0A7V1BWY0-F1
#
_cell.length_a   1.000
_cell.length_b   1.000
_cell.length_c   1.000
_cell.angle_alpha   90.00
_cell.angle_beta   90.00
_cell.angle_gamma   90.00
#
_symmetry.space_group_name_H-M   'P 1'
#
loop_
_entity.id
_entity.type
_entity.pdbx_description
1 polymer ?
#
loop_
_entity_poly.entity_id
_entity_poly.type
_entity_poly.pdbx_seq_one_letter_code
_entity_poly.pdbx_strand_id
1 'polypeptide(L)'
;VFLSKEIMAQVMELDALCVWVTFIDELSSLSEKTVSMVAAVVPEDPTIRIFKIIRKPADGLAYALSLAQKHRLTNERIKERIK
;
A
#
# COMPACT_ATOMS: atom_id res chain seq x y z
N VAL A 1 9.54 -8.22 -6.03
CA VAL A 1 10.36 -7.11 -5.49
C VAL A 1 11.56 -6.76 -6.39
N PHE A 2 12.24 -7.73 -7.02
CA PHE A 2 13.44 -7.48 -7.85
C PHE A 2 13.30 -6.31 -8.84
N LEU A 3 12.34 -6.37 -9.77
CA LEU A 3 12.13 -5.30 -10.76
C LEU A 3 11.94 -3.92 -10.13
N SER A 4 11.16 -3.83 -9.05
CA SER A 4 10.96 -2.57 -8.33
C SER A 4 12.27 -2.01 -7.79
N LYS A 5 13.16 -2.85 -7.26
CA LYS A 5 14.47 -2.42 -6.76
C LYS A 5 15.35 -1.88 -7.88
N GLU A 6 15.38 -2.55 -9.03
CA GLU A 6 16.15 -2.10 -10.20
C GLU A 6 15.68 -0.73 -10.71
N ILE A 7 14.36 -0.53 -10.80
CA ILE A 7 13.79 0.76 -11.22
C ILE A 7 14.08 1.84 -10.18
N MET A 8 13.88 1.55 -8.89
CA MET A 8 14.17 2.50 -7.81
C MET A 8 15.64 2.90 -7.76
N ALA A 9 16.57 1.96 -8.00
CA ALA A 9 18.00 2.26 -8.07
C ALA A 9 18.30 3.27 -9.20
N GLN A 10 17.75 3.07 -10.39
CA GLN A 10 17.91 4.01 -11.51
C GLN A 10 17.32 5.40 -11.20
N VAL A 11 16.13 5.45 -10.60
CA VAL A 11 15.51 6.73 -10.18
C VAL A 11 16.37 7.46 -9.16
N MET A 12 16.98 6.73 -8.21
CA MET A 12 17.86 7.31 -7.19
C MET A 12 19.20 7.80 -7.76
N GLU A 13 19.74 7.10 -8.77
CA GLU A 13 20.96 7.49 -9.50
C GLU A 13 20.75 8.77 -10.29
N LEU A 14 19.58 8.94 -10.91
CA LEU A 14 19.17 10.18 -11.58
C LEU A 14 18.89 11.34 -10.62
N ASP A 15 18.86 11.09 -9.32
CA ASP A 15 18.45 12.04 -8.27
C ASP A 15 17.10 12.72 -8.57
N ALA A 16 16.19 11.97 -9.20
CA ALA A 16 14.92 12.50 -9.66
C ALA A 16 13.88 12.56 -8.52
N LEU A 17 13.03 13.58 -8.54
CA LEU A 17 11.83 13.62 -7.70
C LEU A 17 10.86 12.54 -8.18
N CYS A 18 10.48 11.63 -7.28
CA CYS A 18 9.62 10.49 -7.60
C CYS A 18 8.54 10.29 -6.54
N VAL A 19 7.32 9.99 -6.99
CA VAL A 19 6.25 9.44 -6.15
C VAL A 19 6.04 8.00 -6.55
N TRP A 20 6.31 7.09 -5.61
CA TRP A 20 6.16 5.65 -5.81
C TRP A 20 4.99 5.12 -4.99
N VAL A 21 3.98 4.57 -5.65
CA VAL A 21 2.80 3.99 -4.99
C VAL A 21 2.88 2.47 -5.05
N THR A 22 2.84 1.80 -3.90
CA THR A 22 2.99 0.35 -3.82
C THR A 22 2.30 -0.24 -2.59
N PHE A 23 1.99 -1.54 -2.65
CA PHE A 23 1.58 -2.35 -1.50
C PHE A 23 2.74 -3.16 -0.88
N ILE A 24 3.94 -3.06 -1.46
CA ILE A 24 5.15 -3.77 -1.00
C ILE A 24 5.85 -2.86 0.02
N ASP A 25 5.70 -3.16 1.30
CA ASP A 25 6.19 -2.33 2.40
C ASP A 25 7.71 -2.31 2.50
N GLU A 26 8.40 -3.40 2.11
CA GLU A 26 9.86 -3.48 2.14
C GLU A 26 10.55 -2.50 1.18
N LEU A 27 9.83 -1.99 0.17
CA LEU A 27 10.34 -0.94 -0.71
C LEU A 27 10.39 0.43 -0.04
N SER A 28 9.56 0.66 0.99
CA SER A 28 9.49 1.95 1.68
C SER A 28 10.74 2.27 2.53
N SER A 29 11.57 1.25 2.79
CA SER A 29 12.83 1.35 3.55
C SER A 29 14.06 1.02 2.70
N LEU A 30 13.96 1.05 1.37
CA LEU A 30 15.02 0.60 0.47
C LEU A 30 16.28 1.49 0.50
N SER A 31 16.14 2.77 0.84
CA SER A 31 17.22 3.77 0.84
C SER A 31 16.91 4.89 1.82
N GLU A 32 17.94 5.57 2.33
CA GLU A 32 17.80 6.77 3.17
C GLU A 32 17.16 7.94 2.40
N LYS A 33 17.24 7.93 1.06
CA LYS A 33 16.55 8.89 0.18
C LYS A 33 15.04 8.65 0.12
N THR A 34 14.55 7.50 0.59
CA THR A 34 13.13 7.15 0.55
C THR A 34 12.41 7.66 1.80
N VAL A 35 11.26 8.31 1.60
CA VAL A 35 10.36 8.71 2.68
C VAL A 35 9.06 7.93 2.56
N SER A 36 8.73 7.15 3.60
CA SER A 36 7.46 6.42 3.67
C SER A 36 6.30 7.34 4.03
N MET A 37 5.23 7.23 3.26
CA MET A 37 4.01 8.04 3.36
C MET A 37 2.80 7.10 3.22
N VAL A 38 1.83 7.20 4.13
CA VAL A 38 0.67 6.30 4.20
C VAL A 38 -0.62 7.10 4.09
N ALA A 39 -1.59 6.59 3.34
CA ALA A 39 -2.93 7.15 3.27
C ALA A 39 -3.75 6.77 4.52
N ALA A 40 -4.15 7.77 5.29
CA ALA A 40 -4.90 7.59 6.53
C ALA A 40 -6.34 7.11 6.26
N VAL A 41 -6.82 6.28 7.18
CA VAL A 41 -8.19 5.77 7.25
C VAL A 41 -8.74 6.01 8.64
N VAL A 42 -10.06 5.97 8.78
CA VAL A 42 -10.71 6.06 10.09
C VAL A 42 -10.32 4.81 10.90
N PRO A 43 -9.72 4.95 12.11
CA PRO A 43 -9.29 3.80 12.90
C PRO A 43 -10.42 2.81 13.22
N GLU A 44 -11.63 3.34 13.44
CA GLU A 44 -12.82 2.57 13.77
C GLU A 44 -13.46 1.88 12.56
N ASP A 45 -13.29 2.45 11.36
CA ASP A 45 -13.73 1.85 10.10
C ASP A 45 -12.69 2.12 8.99
N PRO A 46 -11.73 1.19 8.80
CA PRO A 46 -10.69 1.32 7.79
C PRO A 46 -11.19 1.35 6.34
N THR A 47 -12.47 1.09 6.11
CA THR A 47 -13.09 1.21 4.79
C THR A 47 -13.43 2.65 4.42
N ILE A 48 -13.36 3.58 5.38
CA ILE A 48 -13.55 5.01 5.18
C ILE A 48 -12.18 5.67 4.98
N ARG A 49 -12.01 6.28 3.81
CA ARG A 49 -10.79 7.02 3.47
C ARG A 49 -10.86 8.43 4.02
N ILE A 50 -9.81 8.85 4.74
CA ILE A 50 -9.66 10.24 5.22
C ILE A 50 -9.08 11.13 4.10
N PHE A 51 -8.54 10.53 3.03
CA PHE A 51 -7.86 11.23 1.93
C PHE A 51 -6.71 12.13 2.39
N LYS A 52 -6.10 11.78 3.52
CA LYS A 52 -4.93 12.48 4.09
C LYS A 52 -3.72 11.57 3.98
N ILE A 53 -2.62 12.07 3.43
CA ILE A 53 -1.34 11.38 3.41
C ILE A 53 -0.53 11.82 4.63
N ILE A 54 -0.02 10.87 5.40
CA ILE A 54 0.81 11.13 6.59
C ILE A 54 2.17 10.46 6.46
N ARG A 55 3.21 11.10 6.99
CA ARG A 55 4.53 10.48 7.11
C ARG A 55 4.52 9.47 8.25
N LYS A 56 4.74 8.20 7.93
CA LYS A 56 4.76 7.08 8.88
C LYS A 56 5.47 5.90 8.18
N PRO A 57 6.15 5.01 8.91
CA PRO A 57 6.53 3.71 8.37
C PRO A 57 5.33 2.98 7.76
N ALA A 58 5.57 2.25 6.67
CA ALA A 58 4.56 1.33 6.17
C ALA A 58 4.33 0.25 7.23
N ASP A 59 3.06 -0.09 7.49
CA ASP A 59 2.67 -1.05 8.53
C ASP A 59 2.25 -2.41 7.95
N GLY A 60 2.44 -2.62 6.65
CA GLY A 60 2.02 -3.83 5.93
C GLY A 60 0.50 -4.05 5.91
N LEU A 61 -0.29 -3.12 6.50
CA LEU A 61 -1.73 -3.24 6.58
C LEU A 61 -2.35 -2.85 5.24
N ALA A 62 -2.45 -3.83 4.35
CA ALA A 62 -3.32 -3.72 3.20
C ALA A 62 -4.77 -3.90 3.68
N TYR A 63 -5.53 -2.81 3.78
CA TYR A 63 -6.99 -2.80 4.05
C TYR A 63 -7.83 -3.49 2.94
N ALA A 64 -7.21 -4.28 2.07
CA ALA A 64 -7.83 -5.09 1.05
C ALA A 64 -8.87 -6.07 1.65
N LEU A 65 -8.58 -6.65 2.82
CA LEU A 65 -9.53 -7.53 3.49
C LEU A 65 -10.78 -6.78 3.96
N SER A 66 -10.63 -5.61 4.58
CA SER A 66 -11.75 -4.76 5.00
C SER A 66 -12.62 -4.33 3.81
N LEU A 67 -11.99 -4.00 2.67
CA LEU A 67 -12.70 -3.72 1.42
C LEU A 67 -13.44 -4.94 0.88
N ALA A 68 -12.80 -6.11 0.85
CA ALA A 68 -13.42 -7.35 0.41
C ALA A 68 -14.63 -7.70 1.29
N GLN A 69 -14.54 -7.52 2.61
CA GLN A 69 -15.66 -7.72 3.54
C GLN A 69 -16.82 -6.78 3.25
N LYS A 70 -16.55 -5.47 3.11
CA LYS A 70 -17.54 -4.44 2.78
C LYS A 70 -18.32 -4.75 1.51
N HIS A 71 -17.62 -5.20 0.47
CA HIS A 71 -18.24 -5.51 -0.82
C HIS A 71 -18.74 -6.96 -0.94
N ARG A 72 -18.64 -7.76 0.15
CA ARG A 72 -19.03 -9.18 0.16
C ARG A 72 -18.27 -10.03 -0.87
N LEU A 73 -17.01 -9.69 -1.08
CA LEU A 73 -16.06 -10.32 -2.00
C LEU A 73 -14.96 -11.10 -1.26
N THR A 74 -15.23 -11.58 -0.05
CA THR A 74 -14.33 -12.51 0.62
C THR A 74 -14.33 -13.86 -0.09
N ASN A 75 -13.23 -14.62 0.00
CA ASN A 75 -13.10 -15.91 -0.67
C ASN A 75 -14.27 -16.85 -0.34
N GLU A 76 -14.67 -16.90 0.94
CA GLU A 76 -15.82 -17.69 1.44
C GLU A 76 -17.12 -17.28 0.75
N ARG A 77 -17.46 -15.98 0.76
CA ARG A 77 -18.70 -15.45 0.17
C ARG A 77 -18.76 -15.64 -1.34
N ILE A 78 -17.62 -15.55 -2.02
CA ILE A 78 -17.55 -15.81 -3.46
C ILE A 78 -17.84 -17.29 -3.74
N LYS A 79 -17.23 -18.20 -2.98
CA LYS A 79 -17.46 -19.65 -3.13
C LYS A 79 -18.92 -20.06 -2.88
N GLU A 80 -19.60 -19.41 -1.93
CA GLU A 80 -21.03 -19.63 -1.68
C GLU A 80 -21.93 -19.26 -2.88
N ARG A 81 -21.51 -18.28 -3.70
CA ARG A 81 -22.30 -17.78 -4.85
C ARG A 81 -22.06 -18.53 -6.16
N ILE A 82 -20.94 -19.24 -6.27
CA ILE A 82 -20.54 -19.95 -7.50
C ILE A 82 -21.04 -21.41 -7.49
N LYS A 83 -21.57 -21.90 -6.37
CA LYS A 83 -22.35 -23.16 -6.35
C LYS A 83 -23.66 -23.01 -7.12
#